data_AF-A0A969NRQ3-F1
#
_entry.id   AF-A0A969NRQ3-F1
#
_cell.length_a   1.000
_cell.length_b   1.000
_cell.length_c   1.000
_cell.angle_alpha   90.00
_cell.angle_beta   90.00
_cell.angle_gamma   90.00
#
_symmetry.space_group_name_H-M   'P 1'
#
loop_
_entity.id
_entity.type
_entity.pdbx_description
1 polymer ?
#
loop_
_entity_poly.entity_id
_entity_poly.type
_entity_poly.pdbx_seq_one_letter_code
_entity_poly.pdbx_strand_id
1 'polypeptide(L)'
;MTVMMQYFFQGWNCRGPAKYKDMMLDIATEEIGHIEMLATTMAYLLDNAPLEQKEAAVKDPIMQGVMGGMKAEDIIMSSMNPQHATVSGGGALPADSTGYPWNGRYVSALTETI
;
A
#
# COMPACT_ATOMS: atom_id res chain seq x y z
N MET A 1 2.49 -6.30 -2.10
CA MET A 1 3.18 -7.29 -1.24
C MET A 1 2.67 -8.71 -1.40
N THR A 2 1.36 -8.95 -1.35
CA THR A 2 0.79 -10.30 -1.45
C THR A 2 1.18 -11.04 -2.73
N VAL A 3 1.13 -10.38 -3.89
CA VAL A 3 1.47 -10.98 -5.19
C VAL A 3 2.94 -11.41 -5.25
N MET A 4 3.87 -10.53 -4.87
CA MET A 4 5.30 -10.84 -4.73
C MET A 4 5.54 -12.11 -3.88
N MET A 5 4.99 -12.15 -2.66
CA MET A 5 5.20 -13.30 -1.77
C MET A 5 4.56 -14.58 -2.30
N GLN A 6 3.38 -14.49 -2.92
CA GLN A 6 2.74 -15.65 -3.56
C GLN A 6 3.62 -16.26 -4.64
N TYR A 7 4.11 -15.47 -5.58
CA TYR A 7 4.93 -16.00 -6.68
C TYR A 7 6.30 -16.50 -6.21
N PHE A 8 6.90 -15.91 -5.18
CA PHE A 8 8.10 -16.47 -4.56
C PHE A 8 7.85 -17.85 -3.98
N PHE A 9 6.83 -18.01 -3.13
CA PHE A 9 6.55 -19.30 -2.51
C PHE A 9 6.03 -20.34 -3.52
N GLN A 10 5.29 -19.92 -4.55
CA GLN A 10 4.90 -20.81 -5.64
C GLN A 10 6.11 -21.25 -6.48
N GLY A 11 7.01 -20.33 -6.83
CA GLY A 11 8.23 -20.64 -7.60
C GLY A 11 9.22 -21.51 -6.82
N TRP A 12 9.42 -21.25 -5.52
CA TRP A 12 10.29 -22.08 -4.67
C TRP A 12 9.72 -23.47 -4.41
N ASN A 13 8.40 -23.57 -4.26
CA ASN A 13 7.73 -24.86 -4.06
C ASN A 13 7.43 -25.59 -5.39
N CYS A 14 7.67 -24.97 -6.55
CA CYS A 14 7.39 -25.56 -7.85
C CYS A 14 8.23 -26.83 -8.09
N ARG A 15 7.54 -27.96 -8.30
CA ARG A 15 8.13 -29.27 -8.66
C ARG A 15 7.89 -29.64 -10.13
N GLY A 16 7.18 -28.79 -10.86
CA GLY A 16 6.86 -28.98 -12.27
C GLY A 16 8.00 -28.54 -13.21
N PRO A 17 7.70 -28.37 -14.51
CA PRO A 17 8.67 -27.94 -15.50
C PRO A 17 9.41 -26.64 -15.14
N ALA A 18 10.71 -26.60 -15.42
CA ALA A 18 11.58 -25.46 -15.11
C ALA A 18 11.06 -24.13 -15.68
N LYS A 19 10.37 -24.16 -16.83
CA LYS A 19 9.76 -22.98 -17.47
C LYS A 19 8.77 -22.25 -16.55
N TYR A 20 7.92 -22.97 -15.82
CA TYR A 20 6.93 -22.33 -14.96
C TYR A 20 7.54 -21.81 -13.67
N LYS A 21 8.56 -22.50 -13.14
CA LYS A 21 9.36 -22.01 -12.02
C LYS A 21 10.05 -20.70 -12.38
N ASP A 22 10.69 -20.64 -13.54
CA ASP A 22 11.39 -19.46 -14.05
C ASP A 22 10.43 -18.28 -14.18
N MET A 23 9.32 -18.48 -14.90
CA MET A 23 8.27 -17.46 -15.05
C MET A 23 7.73 -16.94 -13.70
N MET A 24 7.48 -17.83 -12.73
CA MET A 24 7.01 -17.42 -11.40
C MET A 24 8.06 -16.58 -10.66
N LEU A 25 9.34 -16.95 -10.72
CA LEU A 25 10.41 -16.21 -10.06
C LEU A 25 10.71 -14.88 -10.75
N ASP A 26 10.57 -14.80 -12.07
CA ASP A 26 10.67 -13.56 -12.83
C ASP A 26 9.58 -12.57 -12.41
N ILE A 27 8.31 -13.00 -12.41
CA ILE A 27 7.18 -12.17 -11.98
C ILE A 27 7.34 -11.79 -10.50
N ALA A 28 7.75 -12.73 -9.62
CA ALA A 28 8.00 -12.41 -8.22
C ALA A 28 9.04 -11.30 -8.04
N THR A 29 10.06 -11.27 -8.90
CA THR A 29 11.11 -10.26 -8.89
C THR A 29 10.61 -8.92 -9.43
N GLU A 30 9.80 -8.90 -10.48
CA GLU A 30 9.13 -7.69 -10.99
C GLU A 30 8.26 -7.03 -9.91
N GLU A 31 7.51 -7.83 -9.14
CA GLU A 31 6.63 -7.34 -8.10
C GLU A 31 7.36 -6.68 -6.91
N ILE A 32 8.67 -6.87 -6.76
CA ILE A 32 9.51 -6.08 -5.84
C ILE A 32 9.55 -4.62 -6.32
N GLY A 33 9.75 -4.41 -7.62
CA GLY A 33 9.75 -3.08 -8.24
C GLY A 33 8.40 -2.39 -8.12
N HIS A 34 7.29 -3.14 -8.20
CA HIS A 34 5.97 -2.57 -7.92
C HIS A 34 5.81 -2.08 -6.48
N ILE A 35 6.36 -2.82 -5.50
CA ILE A 35 6.35 -2.38 -4.10
C ILE A 35 7.22 -1.14 -3.90
N GLU A 36 8.40 -1.10 -4.52
CA GLU A 36 9.28 0.07 -4.51
C GLU A 36 8.61 1.30 -5.10
N MET A 37 7.98 1.16 -6.28
CA MET A 37 7.24 2.23 -6.93
C MET A 37 6.13 2.76 -6.03
N LEU A 38 5.31 1.87 -5.44
CA LEU A 38 4.23 2.27 -4.54
C LEU A 38 4.74 2.95 -3.28
N ALA A 39 5.79 2.42 -2.64
CA ALA A 39 6.38 3.02 -1.45
C ALA A 39 6.96 4.41 -1.75
N THR A 40 7.61 4.57 -2.90
CA THR A 40 8.15 5.84 -3.38
C THR A 40 7.04 6.84 -3.68
N THR A 41 5.97 6.44 -4.38
CA THR A 41 4.81 7.29 -4.63
C THR A 41 4.14 7.73 -3.32
N MET A 42 4.01 6.84 -2.35
CA MET A 42 3.47 7.17 -1.03
C MET A 42 4.33 8.19 -0.29
N ALA A 43 5.66 8.04 -0.32
CA ALA A 43 6.57 9.03 0.26
C ALA A 43 6.39 10.40 -0.42
N TYR A 44 6.32 10.46 -1.75
CA TYR A 44 6.05 11.71 -2.46
C TYR A 44 4.69 12.34 -2.13
N LEU A 45 3.64 11.53 -1.97
CA LEU A 45 2.31 12.02 -1.59
C LEU A 45 2.27 12.54 -0.15
N LEU A 46 3.05 11.95 0.75
CA LEU A 46 3.13 12.36 2.16
C LEU A 46 4.03 13.58 2.35
N ASP A 47 5.14 13.67 1.61
CA ASP A 47 6.06 14.82 1.63
C ASP A 47 5.42 16.08 1.00
N ASN A 48 4.71 15.93 -0.12
CA ASN A 48 4.19 17.04 -0.90
C ASN A 48 2.70 17.29 -0.75
N ALA A 49 2.00 16.78 0.28
CA ALA A 49 0.56 17.03 0.42
C ALA A 49 0.30 18.55 0.54
N PRO A 50 -0.07 19.26 -0.55
CA PRO A 50 0.01 20.71 -0.59
C PRO A 50 -1.06 21.24 0.35
N LEU A 51 -0.68 22.17 1.24
CA LEU A 51 -1.65 22.85 2.09
C LEU A 51 -2.80 23.45 1.25
N GLU A 52 -2.53 23.84 0.01
CA GLU A 52 -3.50 24.43 -0.90
C GLU A 52 -4.56 23.42 -1.40
N GLN A 53 -4.20 22.14 -1.67
CA GLN A 53 -5.18 21.10 -2.01
C GLN A 53 -5.95 20.60 -0.79
N LYS A 54 -5.28 20.60 0.37
CA LYS A 54 -5.87 20.39 1.70
C LYS A 54 -6.95 21.43 2.00
N GLU A 55 -6.68 22.70 1.73
CA GLU A 55 -7.63 23.81 1.87
C GLU A 55 -8.72 23.83 0.79
N ALA A 56 -8.41 23.38 -0.44
CA ALA A 56 -9.40 23.27 -1.52
C ALA A 56 -10.43 22.15 -1.28
N ALA A 57 -10.00 21.00 -0.74
CA ALA A 57 -10.90 19.92 -0.32
C ALA A 57 -11.87 20.35 0.80
N VAL A 58 -11.44 21.29 1.64
CA VAL A 58 -12.24 21.89 2.72
C VAL A 58 -13.23 22.95 2.19
N LYS A 59 -12.98 23.53 1.01
CA LYS A 59 -13.88 24.51 0.38
C LYS A 59 -15.04 23.88 -0.39
N ASP A 60 -15.10 22.56 -0.54
CA ASP A 60 -16.23 21.90 -1.20
C ASP A 60 -17.51 22.03 -0.33
N PRO A 61 -18.63 22.56 -0.86
CA PRO A 61 -19.87 22.74 -0.10
C PRO A 61 -20.43 21.42 0.49
N ILE A 62 -20.11 20.26 -0.09
CA ILE A 62 -20.48 18.95 0.48
C ILE A 62 -19.66 18.65 1.74
N MET A 63 -18.36 18.96 1.74
CA MET A 63 -17.54 18.89 2.95
C MET A 63 -18.04 19.90 3.98
N GLN A 64 -18.31 21.16 3.62
CA GLN A 64 -18.81 22.18 4.57
C GLN A 64 -20.08 21.79 5.33
N GLY A 65 -21.00 21.04 4.72
CA GLY A 65 -22.19 20.52 5.40
C GLY A 65 -21.90 19.41 6.42
N VAL A 66 -20.87 18.60 6.19
CA VAL A 66 -20.40 17.54 7.12
C VAL A 66 -19.44 18.10 8.18
N MET A 67 -18.74 19.21 7.87
CA MET A 67 -17.65 19.76 8.66
C MET A 67 -18.02 20.40 10.00
N GLY A 68 -19.30 20.75 10.25
CA GLY A 68 -19.79 21.12 11.60
C GLY A 68 -18.95 22.14 12.41
N GLY A 69 -18.09 22.95 11.78
CA GLY A 69 -17.18 23.87 12.45
C GLY A 69 -15.77 23.35 12.83
N MET A 70 -15.36 22.15 12.40
CA MET A 70 -13.99 21.64 12.61
C MET A 70 -12.99 22.32 11.66
N LYS A 71 -11.74 22.51 12.12
CA LYS A 71 -10.69 23.10 11.28
C LYS A 71 -10.31 22.13 10.16
N ALA A 72 -9.97 22.69 9.00
CA ALA A 72 -9.43 22.00 7.83
C ALA A 72 -8.39 20.93 8.20
N GLU A 73 -7.44 21.36 9.02
CA GLU A 73 -6.29 20.59 9.51
C GLU A 73 -6.74 19.34 10.30
N ASP A 74 -7.74 19.49 11.16
CA ASP A 74 -8.27 18.40 12.00
C ASP A 74 -8.96 17.34 11.16
N ILE A 75 -9.64 17.75 10.08
CA ILE A 75 -10.30 16.80 9.17
C ILE A 75 -9.27 16.04 8.36
N ILE A 76 -8.24 16.70 7.84
CA ILE A 76 -7.18 16.03 7.08
C ILE A 76 -6.42 15.05 7.97
N MET A 77 -6.12 15.44 9.21
CA MET A 77 -5.58 14.51 10.22
C MET A 77 -6.53 13.35 10.51
N SER A 78 -7.85 13.58 10.57
CA SER A 78 -8.83 12.50 10.75
C SER A 78 -9.03 11.61 9.51
N SER A 79 -8.71 12.13 8.32
CA SER A 79 -8.85 11.45 7.03
C SER A 79 -7.60 10.65 6.66
N MET A 80 -6.44 11.02 7.22
CA MET A 80 -5.18 10.31 7.06
C MET A 80 -5.07 9.20 8.10
N ASN A 81 -4.44 8.08 7.74
CA ASN A 81 -4.05 7.11 8.76
C ASN A 81 -3.02 7.78 9.70
N PRO A 82 -3.33 7.97 11.00
CA PRO A 82 -2.45 8.66 11.94
C PRO A 82 -1.09 7.96 12.11
N GLN A 83 -0.99 6.68 11.75
CA GLN A 83 0.26 5.93 11.73
C GLN A 83 1.24 6.46 10.69
N HIS A 84 0.77 7.10 9.61
CA HIS A 84 1.67 7.70 8.61
C HIS A 84 2.43 8.91 9.18
N ALA A 85 1.84 9.64 10.12
CA ALA A 85 2.50 10.76 10.80
C ALA A 85 3.32 10.31 12.02
N THR A 86 2.85 9.30 12.75
CA THR A 86 3.41 8.92 14.07
C THR A 86 4.35 7.72 14.02
N VAL A 87 4.06 6.72 13.20
CA VAL A 87 4.79 5.43 13.17
C VAL A 87 5.78 5.38 12.01
N SER A 88 5.39 5.86 10.83
CA SER A 88 6.24 5.80 9.64
C SER A 88 7.05 7.08 9.37
N GLY A 89 6.80 8.15 10.12
CA GLY A 89 7.47 9.44 9.96
C GLY A 89 7.34 10.04 8.55
N GLY A 90 6.21 9.80 7.87
CA GLY A 90 5.98 10.21 6.48
C GLY A 90 6.31 9.16 5.43
N GLY A 91 6.76 7.96 5.84
CA GLY A 91 7.04 6.84 4.94
C GLY A 91 5.86 5.91 4.69
N ALA A 92 6.00 5.02 3.70
CA ALA A 92 5.07 3.92 3.50
C ALA A 92 5.26 2.83 4.58
N LEU A 93 4.16 2.22 5.03
CA LEU A 93 4.18 1.06 5.91
C LEU A 93 3.75 -0.20 5.16
N PRO A 94 4.25 -1.39 5.55
CA PRO A 94 3.73 -2.68 5.07
C PRO A 94 2.38 -3.01 5.72
N ALA A 95 1.42 -2.09 5.62
CA ALA A 95 0.08 -2.18 6.19
C ALA A 95 -0.96 -1.80 5.15
N ASP A 96 -2.21 -2.18 5.38
CA ASP A 96 -3.33 -1.71 4.56
C ASP A 96 -3.72 -0.26 4.89
N SER A 97 -4.71 0.27 4.18
CA SER A 97 -5.21 1.63 4.38
C SER A 97 -5.79 1.91 5.76
N THR A 98 -6.20 0.86 6.49
CA THR A 98 -6.72 0.95 7.86
C THR A 98 -5.63 0.81 8.92
N GLY A 99 -4.39 0.54 8.49
CA GLY A 99 -3.26 0.36 9.39
C GLY A 99 -3.09 -1.07 9.91
N TYR A 100 -3.78 -2.05 9.33
CA TYR A 100 -3.58 -3.44 9.69
C TYR A 100 -2.30 -3.98 9.02
N PRO A 101 -1.33 -4.50 9.78
CA PRO A 101 -0.08 -5.00 9.20
C PRO A 101 -0.31 -6.16 8.24
N TRP A 102 0.37 -6.11 7.10
CA TRP A 102 0.39 -7.24 6.17
C TRP A 102 0.97 -8.47 6.87
N ASN A 103 0.37 -9.63 6.61
CA ASN A 103 0.84 -10.89 7.15
C ASN A 103 0.71 -12.03 6.13
N GLY A 104 1.43 -13.12 6.40
CA GLY A 104 1.52 -14.27 5.50
C GLY A 104 0.20 -15.01 5.27
N ARG A 105 -0.89 -14.74 5.99
CA ARG A 105 -2.20 -15.38 5.74
C ARG A 105 -2.79 -14.99 4.39
N TYR A 106 -2.33 -13.89 3.80
CA TYR A 106 -2.73 -13.48 2.46
C TYR A 106 -2.05 -14.29 1.36
N VAL A 107 -1.07 -15.14 1.70
CA VAL A 107 -0.29 -15.91 0.74
C VAL A 107 -0.90 -17.29 0.53
N SER A 108 -1.28 -17.61 -0.71
CA SER A 108 -1.58 -18.97 -1.14
C SER A 108 -0.41 -19.54 -1.94
N ALA A 109 0.13 -20.67 -1.47
CA ALA A 109 1.28 -21.37 -2.07
C ALA A 109 0.99 -22.86 -2.28
N LEU A 110 -0.22 -23.19 -2.71
CA LEU A 110 -0.62 -24.57 -3.04
C LEU A 110 0.23 -25.09 -4.21
N THR A 111 0.92 -26.21 -3.97
CA THR A 111 1.56 -26.99 -5.03
C THR A 111 0.57 -28.04 -5.51
N GLU A 112 -0.23 -27.72 -6.53
CA GLU A 112 -0.78 -28.79 -7.38
C GLU A 112 0.26 -29.10 -8.46
N THR A 113 0.60 -30.38 -8.57
CA THR A 113 1.42 -30.91 -9.65
C THR A 113 0.63 -30.71 -10.96
N ILE A 114 0.91 -29.63 -11.67
CA ILE A 114 0.48 -29.41 -13.06
C ILE A 114 1.35 -30.27 -13.97
#